data_AF-A0A535FEN9-F1
#
_entry.id   AF-A0A535FEN9-F1
#
_cell.length_a   1.000
_cell.length_b   1.000
_cell.length_c   1.000
_cell.angle_alpha   90.00
_cell.angle_beta   90.00
_cell.angle_gamma   90.00
#
_symmetry.space_group_name_H-M   'P 1'
#
loop_
_entity.id
_entity.type
_entity.pdbx_description
1 polymer ?
#
loop_
_entity_poly.entity_id
_entity_poly.type
_entity_poly.pdbx_seq_one_letter_code
_entity_poly.pdbx_strand_id
1 'polypeptide(L)' 'VQIWNATNGQLLYTYTGHSQGVYAVAWSPDGTRIASAGYDETVQVWSVYSEQS' A
#
# COMPACT_ATOMS: atom_id res chain seq x y z
N VAL A 1 -3.93 1.33 -4.60
CA VAL A 1 -3.85 0.50 -3.38
C VAL A 1 -4.31 1.34 -2.19
N GLN A 2 -5.09 0.80 -1.27
CA GLN A 2 -5.56 1.53 -0.09
C GLN A 2 -5.24 0.77 1.19
N ILE A 3 -4.90 1.51 2.24
CA ILE A 3 -4.60 0.97 3.56
C ILE A 3 -5.63 1.46 4.54
N TRP A 4 -6.18 0.51 5.29
CA TRP A 4 -7.26 0.72 6.22
C TRP A 4 -6.80 0.29 7.61
N ASN A 5 -7.21 1.05 8.63
CA ASN A 5 -7.10 0.62 10.00
C ASN A 5 -8.08 -0.54 10.23
N ALA A 6 -7.55 -1.70 10.59
CA ALA A 6 -8.35 -2.92 10.76
C ALA A 6 -9.29 -2.87 11.98
N THR A 7 -9.00 -2.03 12.98
CA THR A 7 -9.78 -1.93 14.22
C THR A 7 -11.03 -1.08 14.04
N ASN A 8 -10.93 0.05 13.34
CA ASN A 8 -12.03 1.03 13.23
C ASN A 8 -12.50 1.28 11.79
N GLY A 9 -11.90 0.64 10.79
CA GLY A 9 -12.28 0.80 9.38
C GLY A 9 -11.89 2.15 8.78
N GLN A 10 -11.05 2.94 9.44
CA GLN A 10 -10.59 4.23 8.92
C GLN A 10 -9.64 4.02 7.73
N LEU A 11 -9.90 4.70 6.61
CA LEU A 11 -8.95 4.80 5.50
C LEU A 11 -7.73 5.64 5.93
N LEU A 12 -6.54 5.05 5.92
CA LEU A 12 -5.29 5.70 6.32
C LEU A 12 -4.57 6.30 5.11
N TYR A 13 -4.41 5.52 4.03
CA TYR A 13 -3.68 5.94 2.83
C TYR A 13 -4.38 5.49 1.56
N THR A 14 -4.30 6.35 0.55
CA THR A 14 -4.63 6.00 -0.84
C THR A 14 -3.40 6.21 -1.70
N TYR A 15 -2.92 5.11 -2.28
CA TYR A 15 -1.81 5.11 -3.22
C TYR A 15 -2.31 4.97 -4.64
N THR A 16 -2.09 6.03 -5.42
CA THR A 16 -2.31 6.09 -6.86
C THR A 16 -0.97 5.93 -7.58
N GLY A 17 -0.98 5.25 -8.72
CA GLY A 17 0.23 5.12 -9.54
C GLY A 17 0.10 4.03 -10.59
N HIS A 18 -0.47 2.88 -10.22
CA HIS A 18 -0.72 1.84 -11.21
C HIS A 18 -1.74 2.31 -12.24
N SER A 19 -1.38 2.17 -13.51
CA SER A 19 -2.23 2.53 -14.66
C SER A 19 -3.14 1.38 -15.11
N GLN A 20 -2.91 0.17 -14.58
CA GLN A 20 -3.71 -1.03 -14.80
C GLN A 20 -4.02 -1.76 -13.49
N GLY A 21 -4.70 -2.91 -13.58
CA GLY A 21 -5.08 -3.72 -12.42
C GLY A 21 -3.87 -4.19 -11.61
N VAL A 22 -4.01 -4.16 -10.28
CA VAL A 22 -3.02 -4.71 -9.33
C VAL A 22 -3.35 -6.18 -9.10
N TYR A 23 -2.35 -7.06 -9.21
CA TYR A 23 -2.54 -8.51 -9.02
C TYR A 23 -1.83 -9.08 -7.80
N ALA A 24 -0.90 -8.33 -7.18
CA ALA A 24 -0.24 -8.75 -5.95
C ALA A 24 0.10 -7.56 -5.04
N VAL A 25 0.07 -7.80 -3.73
CA VAL A 25 0.48 -6.86 -2.69
C VAL A 25 1.25 -7.59 -1.60
N ALA A 26 2.28 -6.95 -1.04
CA ALA A 26 3.07 -7.48 0.06
C ALA A 26 3.53 -6.37 1.01
N TRP A 27 3.59 -6.69 2.29
CA TRP A 27 4.20 -5.85 3.32
C TRP A 27 5.68 -6.18 3.45
N SER A 28 6.51 -5.18 3.77
CA SER A 28 7.84 -5.45 4.30
C SER A 28 7.74 -6.11 5.69
N PRO A 29 8.71 -6.94 6.10
CA PRO A 29 8.66 -7.64 7.38
C PRO A 29 8.59 -6.72 8.61
N ASP A 30 9.12 -5.50 8.50
CA ASP A 30 9.09 -4.47 9.54
C ASP A 30 7.79 -3.65 9.54
N GLY A 31 6.89 -3.88 8.59
CA GLY A 31 5.62 -3.17 8.46
C GLY A 31 5.74 -1.71 8.03
N THR A 32 6.92 -1.25 7.59
CA THR A 32 7.14 0.17 7.23
C THR A 32 6.90 0.45 5.75
N ARG A 33 6.79 -0.58 4.92
CA ARG A 33 6.62 -0.44 3.47
C ARG A 33 5.62 -1.44 2.91
N ILE A 34 5.07 -1.05 1.77
CA ILE A 34 4.22 -1.90 0.94
C ILE A 34 4.79 -1.92 -0.46
N ALA A 35 4.79 -3.10 -1.08
CA ALA A 35 5.00 -3.27 -2.50
C ALA A 35 3.72 -3.77 -3.17
N SER A 36 3.42 -3.29 -4.37
CA SER A 36 2.40 -3.88 -5.23
C SER A 36 2.89 -4.08 -6.65
N ALA A 37 2.42 -5.15 -7.30
CA ALA A 37 2.69 -5.44 -8.69
C ALA A 37 1.42 -5.30 -9.54
N GLY A 38 1.53 -4.63 -10.67
CA GLY A 38 0.42 -4.32 -11.57
C GLY A 38 0.63 -4.84 -12.98
N TYR A 39 -0.47 -4.99 -13.73
CA TYR A 39 -0.43 -5.34 -15.16
C TYR A 39 0.19 -4.27 -16.05
N ASP A 40 0.51 -3.10 -15.50
CA ASP A 40 1.31 -2.07 -16.16
C ASP A 40 2.82 -2.34 -16.14
N GLU A 41 3.21 -3.58 -15.82
CA GLU A 41 4.59 -4.07 -15.83
C GLU A 41 5.49 -3.38 -14.77
N THR A 42 4.88 -2.73 -13.77
CA THR A 42 5.62 -2.06 -12.71
C THR A 42 5.42 -2.71 -11.34
N VAL A 43 6.42 -2.50 -10.48
CA VAL A 43 6.30 -2.66 -9.03
C VAL A 43 6.42 -1.28 -8.39
N GLN A 44 5.44 -0.92 -7.57
CA GLN A 44 5.47 0.34 -6.82
C GLN A 44 5.70 0.06 -5.33
N VAL A 45 6.52 0.89 -4.69
CA VAL A 45 6.85 0.77 -3.26
C VAL A 45 6.54 2.06 -2.55
N TRP A 46 5.83 1.97 -1.43
CA TRP A 46 5.47 3.12 -0.60
C TRP A 46 5.91 2.90 0.84
N SER A 47 6.37 3.97 1.48
CA SER A 47 6.51 4.02 2.93
C SER A 47 5.15 4.28 3.57
N VAL A 48 4.86 3.56 4.65
CA VAL A 48 3.81 3.93 5.60
C VAL A 48 4.49 4.54 6.82
N TYR A 49 4.18 5.80 7.11
CA TYR A 49 4.62 6.45 8.33
C TYR A 49 3.41 6.58 9.24
N SER A 50 3.32 5.77 10.29
CA SER A 50 2.38 6.08 11.36
C SER A 50 2.92 7.33 12.07
N GLU A 51 2.23 8.47 11.95
CA GLU A 51 2.43 9.53 12.93
C GLU A 51 1.91 9.00 14.27
N GLN A 52 2.83 8.75 15.20
CA GLN A 52 2.49 8.60 16.61
C GLN A 52 2.21 10.01 17.14
N SER A 53 0.94 10.36 17.29
CA SER A 53 0.48 11.43 18.17
C SER A 53 -0.26 10.82 19.35
#